data_AF-A0A4Q5WT71-F1
#
_entry.id   AF-A0A4Q5WT71-F1
#
_cell.length_a   1.000
_cell.length_b   1.000
_cell.length_c   1.000
_cell.angle_alpha   90.00
_cell.angle_beta   90.00
_cell.angle_gamma   90.00
#
_symmetry.space_group_name_H-M   'P 1'
#
loop_
_entity.id
_entity.type
_entity.pdbx_description
1 polymer ?
#
loop_
_entity_poly.entity_id
_entity_poly.type
_entity_poly.pdbx_seq_one_letter_code
_entity_poly.pdbx_strand_id
1 'polypeptide(L)' 'MKNGSYVDYLFGVATGWLGWPPDTAWNTPIPQIMLALDARLDWTGRGQGQAQGRTAAPRKQGSVADKLKSFFRGRREE' A
#
# COMPACT_ATOMS: atom_id res chain seq x y z
N MET A 1 -5.83 -14.59 -8.30
CA MET A 1 -4.71 -13.76 -8.79
C MET A 1 -3.70 -14.72 -9.39
N LYS A 2 -3.45 -14.65 -10.70
CA LYS A 2 -2.57 -15.58 -11.42
C LYS A 2 -1.15 -15.46 -10.88
N ASN A 3 -0.65 -16.48 -10.18
CA ASN A 3 0.73 -16.93 -9.88
C ASN A 3 1.95 -15.98 -10.04
N GLY A 4 1.81 -14.66 -10.01
CA GLY A 4 2.91 -13.71 -10.00
C GLY A 4 3.41 -13.53 -8.57
N SER A 5 4.72 -13.40 -8.40
CA SER A 5 5.31 -13.08 -7.09
C SER A 5 4.69 -11.77 -6.58
N TYR A 6 4.48 -11.66 -5.27
CA TYR A 6 3.98 -10.42 -4.65
C TYR A 6 4.83 -9.19 -5.04
N VAL A 7 6.13 -9.43 -5.27
CA VAL A 7 7.09 -8.43 -5.77
C VAL A 7 6.75 -7.98 -7.18
N ASP A 8 6.38 -8.89 -8.09
CA ASP A 8 6.01 -8.54 -9.47
C ASP A 8 4.76 -7.66 -9.51
N TYR A 9 3.80 -7.95 -8.62
CA TYR A 9 2.62 -7.12 -8.46
C TYR A 9 2.98 -5.72 -7.99
N LEU A 10 3.78 -5.59 -6.93
CA LEU A 10 4.19 -4.29 -6.41
C LEU A 10 5.03 -3.50 -7.41
N PHE A 11 5.90 -4.17 -8.16
CA PHE A 11 6.67 -3.56 -9.23
C PHE A 11 5.75 -3.02 -10.32
N GLY A 12 4.78 -3.83 -10.80
CA GLY A 12 3.80 -3.38 -11.79
C GLY A 12 2.92 -2.22 -11.30
N VAL A 13 2.55 -2.21 -10.02
CA VAL A 13 1.84 -1.08 -9.41
C VAL A 13 2.72 0.16 -9.34
N ALA A 14 3.99 0.02 -8.97
CA ALA A 14 4.93 1.14 -8.86
C ALA A 14 5.20 1.77 -10.23
N THR A 15 5.49 0.97 -11.25
CA THR A 15 5.81 1.49 -12.59
C THR A 15 4.58 1.90 -13.39
N GLY A 16 3.42 1.30 -13.09
CA GLY A 16 2.14 1.65 -13.71
C GLY A 16 1.41 2.73 -12.92
N TRP A 17 0.71 2.31 -11.87
CA TRP A 17 -0.26 3.15 -11.15
C TRP A 17 0.37 4.31 -10.38
N LEU A 18 1.57 4.11 -9.81
CA LEU A 18 2.33 5.18 -9.15
C LEU A 18 3.19 6.00 -10.12
N GLY A 19 3.38 5.52 -11.36
CA GLY A 19 4.13 6.22 -12.40
C GLY A 19 5.63 6.36 -12.13
N TRP A 20 6.21 5.53 -11.26
CA TRP A 20 7.64 5.57 -10.99
C TRP A 20 8.43 4.97 -12.15
N PRO A 21 9.62 5.50 -12.47
CA PRO A 21 10.48 4.83 -13.43
C PRO A 21 10.92 3.46 -12.87
N PRO A 22 11.14 2.46 -13.74
CA PRO A 22 11.51 1.09 -13.34
C PRO A 22 12.71 1.04 -12.38
N ASP A 23 13.71 1.88 -12.61
CA ASP A 23 14.90 1.97 -11.76
C ASP A 23 14.56 2.40 -10.33
N THR A 24 13.71 3.43 -10.18
CA THR A 24 13.22 3.86 -8.86
C THR A 24 12.38 2.77 -8.19
N ALA A 25 11.49 2.11 -8.92
CA ALA A 25 10.68 1.02 -8.37
C ALA A 25 11.54 -0.16 -7.88
N TRP A 26 12.63 -0.47 -8.58
CA TRP A 26 13.56 -1.54 -8.22
C TRP A 26 14.41 -1.20 -6.98
N ASN A 27 14.85 0.05 -6.87
CA ASN A 27 15.67 0.53 -5.76
C ASN A 27 14.86 0.92 -4.51
N THR A 28 13.52 0.96 -4.62
CA THR A 28 12.65 1.34 -3.50
C THR A 28 12.27 0.12 -2.65
N PRO A 29 12.47 0.17 -1.32
CA PRO A 29 12.04 -0.90 -0.43
C PRO A 29 10.53 -1.16 -0.50
N ILE A 30 10.13 -2.45 -0.45
CA ILE A 30 8.72 -2.89 -0.46
C ILE A 30 7.81 -2.08 0.50
N PRO A 31 8.20 -1.83 1.78
CA PRO A 31 7.38 -1.03 2.69
C PRO A 31 7.03 0.37 2.17
N GLN A 32 7.95 0.98 1.42
CA GLN A 32 7.80 2.33 0.90
C GLN A 32 6.89 2.36 -0.33
N ILE A 33 6.95 1.32 -1.18
CA ILE A 33 5.98 1.11 -2.27
C ILE A 33 4.56 0.94 -1.71
N MET A 34 4.40 0.13 -0.66
CA MET A 34 3.10 -0.07 0.00
C MET A 34 2.55 1.23 0.59
N LEU A 35 3.41 2.03 1.23
CA LEU A 35 3.03 3.33 1.78
C LEU A 35 2.58 4.32 0.69
N ALA A 36 3.30 4.38 -0.43
CA ALA A 36 2.94 5.22 -1.56
C ALA A 36 1.62 4.80 -2.20
N LEU A 37 1.37 3.48 -2.30
CA LEU A 37 0.10 2.94 -2.77
C LEU A 37 -1.07 3.36 -1.86
N ASP A 38 -0.92 3.21 -0.54
CA ASP A 38 -1.97 3.59 0.40
C ASP A 38 -2.26 5.10 0.36
N ALA A 39 -1.23 5.94 0.26
CA ALA A 39 -1.41 7.39 0.09
C ALA A 39 -2.13 7.74 -1.22
N ARG A 40 -1.82 7.03 -2.32
CA ARG A 40 -2.48 7.23 -3.61
C ARG A 40 -3.95 6.84 -3.54
N LEU A 41 -4.27 5.71 -2.89
CA LEU A 41 -5.64 5.26 -2.69
C LEU A 41 -6.45 6.26 -1.87
N ASP A 42 -5.90 6.77 -0.77
CA ASP A 42 -6.52 7.81 0.05
C ASP A 42 -6.78 9.09 -0.76
N TRP A 43 -5.81 9.53 -1.57
CA TRP A 43 -5.98 10.69 -2.45
C TRP A 43 -7.08 10.49 -3.50
N THR A 44 -7.11 9.33 -4.16
CA THR A 44 -8.16 9.03 -5.16
C THR A 44 -9.55 8.89 -4.54
N GLY A 45 -9.64 8.35 -3.31
CA GLY A 45 -10.90 8.25 -2.57
C GLY A 45 -11.46 9.60 -2.12
N ARG A 46 -10.59 10.59 -1.88
CA ARG A 46 -11.01 11.97 -1.57
C ARG A 46 -11.59 12.72 -2.77
N GLY A 47 -11.21 12.35 -4.00
CA GLY A 47 -11.72 12.96 -5.24
C GLY A 47 -13.14 12.54 -5.64
N GLN A 48 -13.65 11.43 -5.12
CA GLN A 48 -14.99 10.90 -5.43
C GLN A 48 -16.07 11.23 -4.39
N GLY A 49 -15.74 11.99 -3.33
CA GLY A 49 -16.63 12.08 -2.18
C GLY A 49 -16.44 13.32 -1.32
N GLN A 50 -16.40 14.51 -1.91
CA GLN A 50 -16.68 15.73 -1.14
C GLN A 50 -18.19 15.93 -1.00
N ALA A 51 -18.86 14.98 -0.34
CA ALA A 51 -20.25 15.12 0.10
C ALA A 51 -20.60 14.17 1.25
N GLN A 52 -19.71 13.98 2.24
CA GLN A 52 -20.19 13.68 3.58
C GLN A 52 -19.16 14.11 4.61
N GLY A 53 -19.37 15.31 5.16
CA GLY A 53 -18.94 15.58 6.52
C GLY A 53 -19.49 14.47 7.42
N ARG A 54 -18.57 13.74 8.03
CA ARG A 54 -18.73 12.97 9.27
C ARG A 54 -17.38 12.34 9.53
N THR A 55 -16.78 12.74 10.65
CA THR A 55 -16.35 11.79 11.69
C THR A 55 -16.96 10.39 11.45
N ALA A 56 -16.31 9.59 10.61
CA ALA A 56 -16.67 8.21 10.37
C ALA A 56 -15.54 7.38 10.95
N ALA A 57 -15.86 6.66 12.02
CA ALA A 57 -14.96 5.76 12.73
C ALA A 57 -14.09 4.95 11.76
N PRO A 58 -12.80 4.71 12.08
CA PRO A 58 -11.88 4.08 11.16
C PRO A 58 -12.40 2.68 10.79
N ARG A 59 -12.82 2.51 9.54
CA ARG A 59 -12.99 1.18 8.94
C ARG A 59 -11.61 0.53 9.01
N LYS A 60 -11.46 -0.44 9.91
CA LYS A 60 -10.25 -1.23 10.18
C LYS A 60 -9.82 -2.04 8.94
N GLN A 61 -9.40 -1.38 7.86
CA GLN A 61 -8.34 -1.92 7.03
C GLN A 61 -7.05 -1.52 7.74
N GLY A 62 -6.37 -2.49 8.35
CA GLY A 62 -5.18 -2.22 9.17
C GLY A 62 -4.20 -1.32 8.44
N SER A 63 -3.75 -0.26 9.12
CA SER A 63 -2.79 0.70 8.59
C SER A 63 -1.52 -0.04 8.15
N VAL A 64 -0.73 0.54 7.23
CA VAL A 64 0.63 0.05 6.93
C VAL A 64 1.42 -0.16 8.22
N ALA A 65 1.23 0.70 9.22
CA ALA A 65 1.84 0.54 10.53
C ALA A 65 1.42 -0.77 11.21
N ASP A 66 0.16 -1.17 11.10
CA ASP A 66 -0.34 -2.44 11.66
C ASP A 66 0.20 -3.65 10.89
N LYS A 67 0.29 -3.56 9.55
CA LYS A 67 0.87 -4.61 8.70
C LYS A 67 2.38 -4.77 8.91
N LEU A 68 3.11 -3.66 9.07
CA LEU A 68 4.54 -3.67 9.40
C LEU A 68 4.75 -4.24 10.81
N LYS A 69 3.96 -3.80 11.79
CA LYS A 69 4.01 -4.37 13.14
C LYS A 69 3.72 -5.86 13.13
N SER A 70 2.71 -6.34 12.39
CA SER A 70 2.44 -7.78 12.31
C SER A 70 3.58 -8.56 11.65
N PHE A 71 4.22 -8.00 10.62
CA PHE A 71 5.39 -8.60 9.97
C PHE A 71 6.59 -8.69 10.92
N PHE A 72 6.91 -7.61 11.63
CA PHE A 72 8.00 -7.60 12.62
C PHE A 72 7.70 -8.47 13.84
N ARG A 73 6.42 -8.70 14.16
CA ARG A 73 5.98 -9.47 15.34
C ARG A 73 5.85 -10.97 15.09
N GLY A 74 6.05 -11.46 13.86
CA GLY A 74 5.69 -12.82 13.42
C GLY A 74 6.80 -13.72 12.88
N ARG A 75 8.06 -13.57 13.33
CA ARG A 75 9.08 -14.66 13.33
C ARG A 75 9.48 -15.01 14.77
N ARG A 76 8.52 -15.48 15.57
CA ARG A 76 8.84 -16.30 16.74
C ARG A 76 8.32 -17.71 16.46
N GLU A 77 9.28 -18.61 16.28
CA GLU A 77 9.11 -20.06 16.31
C GLU A 77 8.47 -20.45 17.64
N GLU A 78 7.38 -21.23 17.56
CA GLU A 78 7.15 -22.48 18.32
C GLU A 78 6.34 -23.43 17.44
#